data_AF-A0A352N3D7-F1
#
_entry.id   AF-A0A352N3D7-F1
#
_cell.length_a   1.000
_cell.length_b   1.000
_cell.length_c   1.000
_cell.angle_alpha   90.00
_cell.angle_beta   90.00
_cell.angle_gamma   90.00
#
_symmetry.space_group_name_H-M   'P 1'
#
loop_
_entity.id
_entity.type
_entity.pdbx_description
1 polymer ?
#
loop_
_entity_poly.entity_id
_entity_poly.type
_entity_poly.pdbx_seq_one_letter_code
_entity_poly.pdbx_strand_id
1 'polypeptide(L)'
;MSLRGDARVNDTNGKRLEIYAIPGKDGSKSFKVNGASAHRASPGNIITIMSFGVYTEKEAGKMSPKILVMDCRNKIIVRKRRSPLADYGK
;
A
#
# COMPACT_ATOMS: atom_id res chain seq x y z
N MET A 1 0.30 -12.47 -8.02
CA MET A 1 0.43 -12.72 -6.57
C MET A 1 -0.91 -12.38 -5.94
N SER A 2 -1.66 -13.41 -5.50
CA SER A 2 -2.98 -13.23 -4.89
C SER A 2 -2.77 -12.89 -3.42
N LEU A 3 -3.09 -11.67 -3.04
CA LEU A 3 -3.17 -11.22 -1.65
C LEU A 3 -4.58 -10.69 -1.45
N ARG A 4 -5.33 -11.33 -0.54
CA ARG A 4 -6.66 -10.86 -0.11
C ARG A 4 -6.43 -9.88 1.04
N GLY A 5 -6.95 -8.66 0.90
CA GLY A 5 -6.96 -7.65 1.97
C GLY A 5 -6.05 -6.44 1.73
N ASP A 6 -5.95 -5.91 0.50
CA ASP A 6 -5.22 -4.66 0.29
C ASP A 6 -6.13 -3.46 0.54
N ALA A 7 -5.92 -2.77 1.67
CA ALA A 7 -6.62 -1.52 1.95
C ALA A 7 -5.90 -0.37 1.25
N ARG A 8 -6.63 0.38 0.43
CA ARG A 8 -6.16 1.64 -0.16
C ARG A 8 -6.79 2.81 0.57
N VAL A 9 -5.95 3.74 1.01
CA VAL A 9 -6.37 5.05 1.51
C VAL A 9 -5.98 6.07 0.46
N ASN A 10 -6.94 6.86 0.02
CA ASN A 10 -6.67 8.02 -0.82
C ASN A 10 -6.45 9.24 0.08
N ASP A 11 -5.20 9.69 0.17
CA ASP A 11 -4.82 10.79 1.07
C ASP A 11 -5.32 12.15 0.55
N THR A 12 -5.77 12.21 -0.70
CA THR A 12 -6.34 13.43 -1.32
C THR A 12 -7.83 13.60 -1.02
N ASN A 13 -8.62 12.52 -0.88
CA ASN A 13 -10.07 12.60 -0.70
C ASN A 13 -10.64 11.79 0.48
N GLY A 14 -9.78 11.15 1.28
CA GLY A 14 -10.15 10.40 2.48
C GLY A 14 -10.89 9.07 2.23
N LYS A 15 -11.11 8.67 0.97
CA LYS A 15 -11.83 7.44 0.65
C LYS A 15 -10.99 6.21 0.98
N ARG A 16 -11.61 5.27 1.70
CA ARG A 16 -11.07 3.93 1.98
C ARG A 16 -11.68 2.90 1.03
N LEU A 17 -10.85 1.97 0.60
CA LEU A 17 -11.19 0.88 -0.30
C LEU A 17 -10.49 -0.39 0.14
N GLU A 18 -11.18 -1.52 0.06
CA GLU A 18 -10.58 -2.84 0.20
C GLU A 18 -10.69 -3.53 -1.15
N ILE A 19 -9.55 -3.78 -1.77
CA ILE A 19 -9.47 -4.43 -3.09
C ILE A 19 -8.33 -5.44 -3.11
N TYR A 20 -8.19 -6.15 -4.23
CA TYR A 20 -7.09 -7.07 -4.47
C TYR A 20 -6.11 -6.50 -5.49
N ALA A 21 -4.83 -6.85 -5.38
CA ALA A 21 -3.81 -6.49 -6.37
C ALA A 21 -3.84 -7.41 -7.59
N ILE A 22 -3.74 -6.81 -8.78
CA ILE A 22 -3.48 -7.50 -10.05
C ILE A 22 -2.06 -7.09 -10.49
N PRO A 23 -1.17 -8.05 -10.83
CA PRO A 23 0.16 -7.73 -11.34
C PRO A 23 0.09 -6.88 -12.60
N GLY A 24 0.83 -5.77 -12.61
CA GLY A 24 1.03 -4.93 -13.78
C GLY A 24 2.22 -5.41 -14.62
N LYS A 25 2.42 -4.78 -15.79
CA LYS A 25 3.61 -5.00 -16.61
C LYS A 25 4.86 -4.54 -15.85
N ASP A 26 5.90 -5.37 -15.84
CA ASP A 26 7.18 -5.05 -15.20
C ASP A 26 7.77 -3.73 -15.74
N GLY A 27 8.35 -2.94 -14.84
CA GLY A 27 8.96 -1.65 -15.17
C GLY A 27 7.98 -0.52 -15.52
N SER A 28 6.68 -0.79 -15.69
CA SER A 28 5.69 0.22 -16.10
C SER A 28 5.49 1.36 -15.10
N LYS A 29 5.71 1.10 -13.80
CA LYS A 29 5.43 2.03 -12.69
C LYS A 29 4.00 2.58 -12.68
N SER A 30 3.08 1.88 -13.35
CA SER A 30 1.68 2.29 -13.45
C SER A 30 0.87 1.73 -12.30
N PHE A 31 0.12 2.59 -11.62
CA PHE A 31 -0.93 2.18 -10.69
C PHE A 31 -2.29 2.41 -11.35
N LYS A 32 -3.10 1.36 -11.38
CA LYS A 32 -4.45 1.40 -11.97
C LYS A 32 -5.48 1.06 -10.90
N VAL A 33 -6.59 1.81 -10.92
CA VAL A 33 -7.79 1.55 -10.13
C VAL A 33 -8.90 1.35 -11.13
N ASN A 34 -9.43 0.13 -11.22
CA ASN A 34 -10.39 -0.25 -12.26
C ASN A 34 -11.80 -0.44 -11.66
N GLY A 35 -12.81 -0.50 -12.55
CA GLY A 35 -14.19 -0.83 -12.19
C GLY A 35 -14.82 0.19 -11.24
N ALA A 36 -15.71 -0.26 -10.35
CA ALA A 36 -16.42 0.58 -9.40
C ALA A 36 -15.49 1.43 -8.49
N SER A 37 -14.24 1.00 -8.30
CA SER A 37 -13.25 1.72 -7.51
C SER A 37 -12.67 2.94 -8.24
N ALA A 38 -12.82 3.04 -9.57
CA ALA A 38 -12.35 4.18 -10.37
C ALA A 38 -13.02 5.51 -9.96
N HIS A 39 -14.27 5.47 -9.46
CA HIS A 39 -14.96 6.66 -8.94
C HIS A 39 -14.34 7.20 -7.63
N ARG A 40 -13.38 6.50 -7.04
CA ARG A 40 -12.76 6.86 -5.77
C ARG A 40 -11.29 7.28 -5.89
N ALA A 41 -10.71 7.17 -7.09
CA ALA A 41 -9.34 7.62 -7.36
C ALA A 41 -9.25 8.19 -8.78
N SER A 42 -8.70 9.39 -8.88
CA SER A 42 -8.43 10.05 -10.16
C SER A 42 -6.92 10.08 -10.44
N PRO A 43 -6.49 10.15 -11.71
CA PRO A 43 -5.10 10.43 -12.04
C PRO A 43 -4.57 11.64 -11.27
N GLY A 44 -3.36 11.53 -10.71
CA GLY A 44 -2.75 12.55 -9.87
C GLY A 44 -3.09 12.48 -8.37
N ASN A 45 -4.04 11.63 -7.95
CA ASN A 45 -4.24 11.38 -6.52
C ASN A 45 -3.06 10.63 -5.91
N ILE A 46 -2.73 11.01 -4.66
CA ILE A 46 -1.77 10.29 -3.84
C ILE A 46 -2.52 9.19 -3.10
N ILE A 47 -2.04 7.96 -3.21
CA ILE A 47 -2.65 6.79 -2.56
C ILE A 47 -1.62 6.07 -1.70
N THR A 48 -2.09 5.59 -0.55
CA THR A 48 -1.37 4.66 0.31
C THR A 48 -1.98 3.27 0.14
N ILE A 49 -1.15 2.27 -0.18
CA ILE A 49 -1.56 0.87 -0.33
C ILE A 49 -0.99 0.06 0.84
N MET A 50 -1.86 -0.59 1.60
CA MET A 50 -1.51 -1.45 2.72
C MET A 50 -1.98 -2.86 2.44
N SER A 51 -1.23 -3.85 2.91
CA SER A 51 -1.59 -5.25 2.89
C SER A 51 -1.47 -5.80 4.30
N PHE A 52 -2.43 -6.60 4.73
CA PHE A 52 -2.49 -7.14 6.09
C PHE A 52 -2.31 -8.65 6.06
N GLY A 53 -1.65 -9.16 7.10
CA GLY A 53 -1.54 -10.60 7.36
C GLY A 53 -2.02 -10.88 8.78
N VAL A 54 -2.59 -12.07 8.97
CA VAL A 54 -2.91 -12.58 10.31
C VAL A 54 -1.68 -13.31 10.84
N TYR A 55 -1.27 -12.97 12.04
CA TYR A 55 -0.10 -13.55 12.71
C TYR A 55 -0.45 -13.88 14.15
N THR A 56 0.22 -14.87 14.72
CA THR A 56 0.27 -15.02 16.18
C THR A 56 1.07 -13.87 16.79
N GLU A 57 0.88 -13.59 18.08
CA GLU A 57 1.61 -12.52 18.79
C GLU A 57 3.14 -12.66 18.65
N LYS A 58 3.66 -13.89 18.79
CA LYS A 58 5.08 -14.22 18.64
C LYS A 58 5.61 -13.96 17.23
N GLU A 59 4.80 -14.22 16.20
CA GLU A 59 5.17 -13.95 14.80
C GLU A 59 5.07 -12.46 14.49
N ALA A 60 4.04 -11.78 15.00
CA ALA A 60 3.85 -10.34 14.83
C ALA A 60 5.04 -9.54 15.40
N GLY A 61 5.55 -9.92 16.57
CA GLY A 61 6.74 -9.29 17.16
C GLY A 61 8.02 -9.43 16.33
N LYS A 62 8.08 -10.40 15.42
CA LYS A 62 9.20 -10.61 14.48
C LYS A 62 8.93 -10.07 13.08
N MET A 63 7.71 -9.60 12.82
CA MET A 63 7.29 -9.20 11.48
C MET A 63 7.96 -7.88 11.06
N SER A 64 8.56 -7.89 9.88
CA SER A 64 9.33 -6.79 9.31
C SER A 64 8.64 -6.31 8.03
N PRO A 65 7.76 -5.28 8.09
CA PRO A 65 6.99 -4.86 6.94
C PRO A 65 7.89 -4.21 5.90
N LYS A 66 7.61 -4.50 4.63
CA LYS A 66 8.25 -3.84 3.49
C LYS A 66 7.52 -2.53 3.23
N ILE A 67 8.22 -1.42 3.43
CA ILE A 67 7.67 -0.09 3.23
C ILE A 67 8.43 0.58 2.09
N LEU A 68 7.67 1.02 1.09
CA LEU A 68 8.18 1.73 -0.07
C LEU A 68 7.52 3.10 -0.11
N VAL A 69 8.32 4.16 -0.14
CA VAL A 69 7.84 5.53 -0.39
C VAL A 69 8.25 5.93 -1.79
N MET A 70 7.31 6.48 -2.53
CA MET A 70 7.48 6.88 -3.93
C MET A 70 7.39 8.39 -4.10
N ASP A 71 8.08 8.92 -5.11
CA ASP A 71 7.91 10.31 -5.57
C ASP A 71 6.70 10.46 -6.49
N CYS A 72 6.45 11.69 -6.98
CA CYS A 72 5.36 11.99 -7.92
C CYS A 72 5.47 11.30 -9.29
N ARG A 73 6.62 10.67 -9.59
CA ARG A 73 6.85 9.87 -10.81
C ARG A 73 6.87 8.37 -10.50
N ASN A 74 6.31 7.96 -9.35
CA ASN A 74 6.28 6.58 -8.87
C ASN A 74 7.66 5.91 -8.77
N LYS A 75 8.74 6.70 -8.62
CA LYS A 75 10.07 6.17 -8.33
C LYS A 75 10.20 5.93 -6.83
N ILE A 76 10.70 4.76 -6.46
CA ILE A 76 10.97 4.44 -5.06
C ILE A 76 12.13 5.31 -4.57
N ILE A 77 11.85 6.21 -3.63
CA ILE A 77 12.83 7.10 -3.00
C ILE A 77 13.26 6.58 -1.62
N VAL A 78 12.42 5.77 -0.97
CA VAL A 78 12.74 5.16 0.34
C VAL A 78 12.34 3.69 0.34
N ARG A 79 13.23 2.84 0.87
CA ARG A 79 12.95 1.43 1.19
C ARG A 79 13.22 1.21 2.68
N LYS A 80 12.21 0.83 3.44
CA LYS A 80 12.32 0.48 4.86
C LYS A 80 11.84 -0.96 5.08
N ARG A 81 12.41 -1.61 6.08
CA ARG A 81 12.02 -2.96 6.55
C ARG A 81 11.45 -2.95 7.97
N ARG A 82 11.16 -1.78 8.52
CA ARG A 82 10.61 -1.65 9.87
C ARG A 82 9.48 -0.64 9.86
N SER A 83 8.41 -0.95 10.58
CA SER A 83 7.28 -0.05 10.75
C SER A 83 7.69 1.17 11.58
N PRO A 84 7.39 2.40 11.14
CA PRO A 84 7.49 3.59 11.99
C PRO A 84 6.60 3.50 13.24
N LEU A 85 5.55 2.66 13.22
CA LEU A 85 4.68 2.44 14.38
C LEU A 85 5.39 1.67 15.50
N ALA A 86 6.47 0.94 15.21
CA ALA A 86 7.30 0.33 16.26
C ALA A 86 8.11 1.38 17.05
N ASP A 87 8.15 2.62 16.56
CA ASP A 87 8.83 3.76 17.19
C ASP A 87 7.82 4.71 17.88
N TYR A 88 6.51 4.58 17.61
CA TYR A 88 5.44 5.32 18.29
C TYR A 88 5.09 4.62 19.61
N GLY A 89 5.60 5.15 20.72
CA GLY A 89 5.47 4.53 22.06
C GLY A 89 6.77 4.45 22.85
N LYS A 90 7.85 5.05 22.33
CA LYS A 90 8.98 5.48 23.15
C LYS A 90 8.88 6.96 23.49
#